data_AF-A0A7W1AB45-F1
#
_entry.id   AF-A0A7W1AB45-F1
#
_cell.length_a   1.000
_cell.length_b   1.000
_cell.length_c   1.000
_cell.angle_alpha   90.00
_cell.angle_beta   90.00
_cell.angle_gamma   90.00
#
_symmetry.space_group_name_H-M   'P 1'
#
loop_
_entity.id
_entity.type
_entity.pdbx_description
1 polymer ?
#
loop_
_entity_poly.entity_id
_entity_poly.type
_entity_poly.pdbx_seq_one_letter_code
_entity_poly.pdbx_strand_id
1 'polypeptide(L)'
;MRAAIQVGRLPALLTVVAGVLLVVLPGSAGLVLHVYALAIAAIALVHLVRAVRTAHPVGRASPFDAALRRPTRRDERLPELERVEREVSLGMATAFDLHYRLRPPLRRIAGELLAARRGIDLDGSPEAARDALGDETWELVRADREPPRNRYGAGLALGTLHRVVTSLEAL
;
A
#
# COMPACT_ATOMS: atom_id res chain seq x y z
N MET A 1 13.60 -39.94 -27.01
CA MET A 1 15.04 -40.28 -27.20
C MET A 1 15.89 -39.21 -27.92
N ARG A 2 15.32 -38.15 -28.53
CA ARG A 2 16.12 -37.09 -29.22
C ARG A 2 16.67 -35.97 -28.32
N ALA A 3 16.14 -35.79 -27.10
CA ALA A 3 16.55 -34.72 -26.19
C ALA A 3 17.84 -35.01 -25.40
N ALA A 4 18.23 -36.29 -25.24
CA ALA A 4 19.43 -36.67 -24.49
C ALA A 4 20.74 -36.34 -25.24
N ILE A 5 20.69 -36.29 -26.58
CA ILE A 5 21.86 -36.05 -27.44
C ILE A 5 22.24 -34.55 -27.48
N GLN A 6 21.30 -33.64 -27.15
CA GLN A 6 21.60 -32.21 -27.10
C GLN A 6 22.32 -31.78 -25.81
N VAL A 7 22.24 -32.58 -24.75
CA VAL A 7 22.83 -32.27 -23.44
C VAL A 7 24.36 -32.34 -23.46
N GLY A 8 24.95 -33.17 -24.34
CA GLY A 8 26.40 -33.30 -24.50
C GLY A 8 27.07 -32.25 -25.40
N ARG A 9 26.30 -31.46 -26.18
CA ARG A 9 26.86 -30.51 -27.15
C ARG A 9 27.34 -29.20 -26.51
N LEU A 10 26.64 -28.73 -25.49
CA LEU A 10 26.99 -27.51 -24.76
C LEU A 10 28.34 -27.61 -24.01
N PRO A 11 28.64 -28.68 -23.25
CA PRO A 11 29.94 -28.82 -22.59
C PRO A 11 31.07 -29.05 -23.59
N ALA A 12 30.81 -29.71 -24.73
CA ALA A 12 31.80 -29.88 -25.79
C ALA A 12 32.15 -28.54 -26.45
N LEU A 13 31.15 -27.70 -26.74
CA LEU A 13 31.37 -26.37 -27.34
C LEU A 13 32.11 -25.44 -26.38
N LEU A 14 31.78 -25.48 -25.09
CA LEU A 14 32.46 -24.68 -24.07
C LEU A 14 33.93 -25.11 -23.87
N THR A 15 34.20 -26.41 -23.98
CA THR A 15 35.56 -26.98 -23.94
C THR A 15 36.39 -26.59 -25.16
N VAL A 16 35.78 -26.59 -26.35
CA VAL A 16 36.45 -26.16 -27.60
C VAL A 16 36.76 -24.66 -27.57
N VAL A 17 35.81 -23.82 -27.13
CA VAL A 17 36.02 -22.36 -27.03
C VAL A 17 37.13 -22.03 -26.02
N ALA A 18 37.16 -22.72 -24.88
CA ALA A 18 38.22 -22.52 -23.89
C ALA A 18 39.59 -22.98 -24.36
N GLY A 19 39.67 -24.10 -25.09
CA GLY A 19 40.90 -24.57 -25.73
C GLY A 19 41.44 -23.57 -26.76
N VAL A 20 40.55 -22.97 -27.57
CA VAL A 20 40.92 -21.92 -28.53
C VAL A 20 41.39 -20.64 -27.82
N LEU A 21 40.74 -20.22 -26.73
CA LEU A 21 41.13 -19.03 -25.97
C LEU A 21 42.50 -19.18 -25.29
N LEU A 22 42.86 -20.38 -24.85
CA LEU A 22 44.14 -20.69 -24.20
C LEU A 22 45.34 -20.58 -25.17
N VAL A 23 45.12 -20.88 -26.46
CA VAL A 23 46.15 -20.80 -27.52
C VAL A 23 46.37 -19.35 -27.99
N VAL A 24 45.34 -18.50 -27.93
CA VAL A 24 45.38 -17.14 -28.50
C VAL A 24 45.92 -16.08 -27.53
N LEU A 25 45.85 -16.29 -26.20
CA LEU A 25 46.32 -15.31 -25.20
C LEU A 25 47.28 -15.91 -24.15
N PRO A 26 48.60 -16.03 -24.46
CA PRO A 26 49.57 -16.67 -23.56
C PRO A 26 49.93 -15.86 -22.30
N GLY A 27 49.48 -14.60 -22.17
CA GLY A 27 49.80 -13.71 -21.05
C GLY A 27 48.83 -13.74 -19.85
N SER A 28 47.69 -14.42 -19.97
CA SER A 28 46.61 -14.42 -18.96
C SER A 28 46.07 -15.83 -18.67
N ALA A 29 46.94 -16.84 -18.78
CA ALA A 29 46.58 -18.25 -18.61
C ALA A 29 45.88 -18.55 -17.27
N GLY A 30 46.27 -17.87 -16.19
CA GLY A 30 45.64 -18.01 -14.87
C GLY A 30 44.17 -17.60 -14.86
N LEU A 31 43.83 -16.43 -15.42
CA LEU A 31 42.45 -15.93 -15.44
C LEU A 31 41.56 -16.78 -16.37
N VAL A 32 42.09 -17.20 -17.51
CA VAL A 32 41.39 -18.09 -18.46
C VAL A 32 41.07 -19.44 -17.79
N LEU A 33 42.01 -20.01 -17.02
CA LEU A 33 41.81 -21.26 -16.31
C LEU A 33 40.74 -21.14 -15.21
N HIS A 34 40.72 -20.05 -14.44
CA HIS A 34 39.72 -19.82 -13.39
C HIS A 34 38.31 -19.65 -13.96
N VAL A 35 38.17 -18.87 -15.04
CA VAL A 35 36.87 -18.69 -15.72
C VAL A 35 36.39 -20.00 -16.32
N TYR A 36 37.29 -20.79 -16.91
CA TYR A 36 36.96 -22.11 -17.44
C TYR A 36 36.51 -23.10 -16.36
N ALA A 37 37.25 -23.17 -15.25
CA ALA A 37 36.89 -24.01 -14.10
C ALA A 37 35.55 -23.59 -13.49
N LEU A 38 35.30 -22.29 -13.36
CA LEU A 38 34.03 -21.74 -12.86
C LEU A 38 32.86 -22.09 -13.79
N ALA A 39 33.05 -21.99 -15.11
CA ALA A 39 32.03 -22.34 -16.09
C ALA A 39 31.70 -23.85 -16.05
N ILE A 40 32.72 -24.72 -15.96
CA ILE A 40 32.51 -26.17 -15.79
C ILE A 40 31.76 -26.46 -14.48
N ALA A 41 32.17 -25.85 -13.37
CA ALA A 41 31.54 -26.05 -12.07
C ALA A 41 30.07 -25.61 -12.07
N ALA A 42 29.76 -24.47 -12.70
CA ALA A 42 28.39 -23.99 -12.84
C ALA A 42 27.53 -24.96 -13.67
N ILE A 43 28.07 -25.47 -14.79
CA ILE A 43 27.38 -26.45 -15.63
C ILE A 43 27.13 -27.75 -14.86
N ALA A 44 28.15 -28.27 -14.18
CA ALA A 44 28.05 -29.46 -13.34
C ALA A 44 26.99 -29.29 -12.24
N LEU A 45 26.96 -28.14 -11.57
CA LEU A 45 25.98 -27.82 -10.53
C LEU A 45 24.55 -27.78 -11.09
N VAL A 46 24.34 -27.17 -12.26
CA VAL A 46 23.03 -27.14 -12.92
C VAL A 46 22.55 -28.56 -13.25
N HIS A 47 23.44 -29.42 -13.76
CA HIS A 47 23.12 -30.82 -14.03
C HIS A 47 22.80 -31.61 -12.76
N LEU A 48 23.56 -31.41 -11.70
CA LEU A 48 23.32 -32.06 -10.42
C LEU A 48 21.97 -31.64 -9.83
N VAL A 49 21.66 -30.34 -9.81
CA VAL A 49 20.37 -29.82 -9.33
C VAL A 49 19.21 -30.37 -10.17
N ARG A 50 19.37 -30.46 -11.49
CA ARG A 50 18.35 -31.07 -12.36
C ARG A 50 18.17 -32.55 -12.07
N ALA A 51 19.26 -33.31 -11.93
CA ALA A 51 19.22 -34.73 -11.61
C ALA A 51 18.52 -34.99 -10.27
N VAL A 52 18.84 -34.19 -9.24
CA VAL A 52 18.18 -34.24 -7.93
C VAL A 52 16.69 -33.92 -8.07
N ARG A 53 16.31 -32.84 -8.78
CA ARG A 53 14.89 -32.50 -9.00
C ARG A 53 14.11 -33.56 -9.79
N THR A 54 14.76 -34.27 -10.72
CA THR A 54 14.12 -35.37 -11.45
C THR A 54 14.00 -36.64 -10.62
N ALA A 55 15.01 -36.93 -9.79
CA ALA A 55 15.01 -38.10 -8.91
C ALA A 55 14.07 -37.91 -7.72
N HIS A 56 13.95 -36.67 -7.24
CA HIS A 56 13.11 -36.27 -6.12
C HIS A 56 12.16 -35.16 -6.60
N PRO A 57 11.10 -35.52 -7.35
CA PRO A 57 10.08 -34.55 -7.73
C PRO A 57 9.45 -34.02 -6.44
N VAL A 58 9.82 -32.82 -6.03
CA VAL A 58 9.12 -32.09 -4.96
C VAL A 58 7.68 -32.02 -5.44
N GLY A 59 6.79 -32.74 -4.73
CA GLY A 59 5.39 -32.86 -5.12
C GLY A 59 4.83 -31.47 -5.41
N ARG A 60 4.05 -31.35 -6.49
CA ARG A 60 3.29 -30.12 -6.77
C ARG A 60 2.67 -29.65 -5.46
N ALA A 61 2.81 -28.36 -5.14
CA ALA A 61 2.26 -27.75 -3.92
C ALA A 61 0.91 -28.41 -3.60
N SER A 62 0.84 -29.07 -2.44
CA SER A 62 -0.32 -29.87 -2.08
C SER A 62 -1.57 -28.99 -2.12
N PRO A 63 -2.78 -29.54 -2.40
CA PRO A 63 -4.02 -28.82 -2.16
C PRO A 63 -4.07 -28.17 -0.76
N PHE A 64 -3.41 -28.80 0.22
CA PHE A 64 -3.20 -28.25 1.56
C PHE A 64 -2.30 -27.01 1.58
N ASP A 65 -1.16 -27.01 0.87
CA ASP A 65 -0.28 -25.83 0.75
C ASP A 65 -0.96 -24.69 0.00
N ALA A 66 -1.81 -25.03 -0.99
CA ALA A 66 -2.61 -24.06 -1.72
C ALA A 66 -3.72 -23.46 -0.84
N ALA A 67 -4.34 -24.26 0.03
CA ALA A 67 -5.34 -23.79 1.00
C ALA A 67 -4.71 -22.96 2.14
N LEU A 68 -3.47 -23.24 2.52
CA LEU A 68 -2.74 -22.47 3.54
C LEU A 68 -2.24 -21.12 3.02
N ARG A 69 -2.12 -20.95 1.69
CA ARG A 69 -1.91 -19.63 1.09
C ARG A 69 -3.18 -18.81 1.27
N ARG A 70 -3.18 -17.99 2.32
CA ARG A 70 -4.23 -16.99 2.54
C ARG A 70 -4.37 -16.18 1.25
N PRO A 71 -5.54 -16.16 0.59
CA PRO A 71 -5.75 -15.25 -0.52
C PRO A 71 -5.44 -13.85 -0.02
N THR A 72 -4.64 -13.09 -0.77
CA THR A 72 -4.52 -11.65 -0.54
C THR A 72 -5.93 -11.11 -0.69
N ARG A 73 -6.62 -10.89 0.44
CA ARG A 73 -7.94 -10.31 0.46
C ARG A 73 -7.76 -8.97 -0.25
N ARG A 74 -8.32 -8.82 -1.45
CA ARG A 74 -8.52 -7.48 -2.00
C ARG A 74 -9.44 -6.83 -1.00
N ASP A 75 -8.98 -5.74 -0.41
CA ASP A 75 -9.84 -4.92 0.44
C ASP A 75 -10.98 -4.42 -0.45
N GLU A 76 -12.09 -5.16 -0.46
CA GLU A 76 -13.36 -4.65 -0.95
C GLU A 76 -13.68 -3.47 -0.02
N ARG A 77 -13.39 -2.26 -0.51
CA ARG A 77 -13.67 -1.04 0.22
C ARG A 77 -15.16 -1.01 0.54
N LEU A 78 -15.47 -0.79 1.80
CA LEU A 78 -16.86 -0.68 2.26
C LEU A 78 -17.52 0.49 1.52
N PRO A 79 -18.69 0.30 0.87
CA PRO A 79 -19.38 1.37 0.15
C PRO A 79 -19.66 2.60 1.03
N GLU A 80 -19.87 2.41 2.33
CA GLU A 80 -20.05 3.51 3.27
C GLU A 80 -18.80 4.38 3.43
N LEU A 81 -17.60 3.76 3.40
CA LEU A 81 -16.34 4.50 3.49
C LEU A 81 -16.14 5.39 2.26
N GLU A 82 -16.38 4.85 1.06
CA GLU A 82 -16.27 5.63 -0.18
C GLU A 82 -17.24 6.82 -0.19
N ARG A 83 -18.44 6.63 0.37
CA ARG A 83 -19.41 7.72 0.53
C ARG A 83 -18.88 8.82 1.44
N VAL A 84 -18.34 8.46 2.61
CA VAL A 84 -17.76 9.44 3.55
C VAL A 84 -16.56 10.16 2.94
N GLU A 85 -15.65 9.44 2.28
CA GLU A 85 -14.51 10.02 1.57
C GLU A 85 -14.96 11.03 0.52
N ARG A 86 -16.03 10.72 -0.22
CA ARG A 86 -16.61 11.62 -1.22
C ARG A 86 -17.24 12.86 -0.58
N GLU A 87 -17.98 12.71 0.52
CA GLU A 87 -18.58 13.84 1.24
C GLU A 87 -17.53 14.78 1.81
N VAL A 88 -16.44 14.23 2.37
CA VAL A 88 -15.28 15.01 2.82
C VAL A 88 -14.60 15.72 1.65
N SER A 89 -14.34 15.00 0.56
CA SER A 89 -13.69 15.57 -0.63
C SER A 89 -14.48 16.74 -1.22
N LEU A 90 -15.82 16.61 -1.29
CA LEU A 90 -16.70 17.70 -1.72
C LEU A 90 -16.70 18.87 -0.74
N GLY A 91 -16.78 18.60 0.57
CA GLY A 91 -16.75 19.63 1.61
C GLY A 91 -15.44 20.43 1.66
N MET A 92 -14.33 19.83 1.22
CA MET A 92 -13.06 20.56 1.06
C MET A 92 -13.02 21.40 -0.23
N ALA A 93 -13.75 21.00 -1.26
CA ALA A 93 -13.73 21.66 -2.56
C ALA A 93 -14.48 23.00 -2.57
N THR A 94 -15.71 23.04 -2.02
CA THR A 94 -16.55 24.25 -2.08
C THR A 94 -17.15 24.64 -0.73
N ALA A 95 -17.31 25.94 -0.51
CA ALA A 95 -17.96 26.47 0.69
C ALA A 95 -19.43 26.02 0.79
N PHE A 96 -20.10 25.83 -0.36
CA PHE A 96 -21.46 25.28 -0.41
C PHE A 96 -21.49 23.83 0.12
N ASP A 97 -20.63 22.95 -0.40
CA ASP A 97 -20.58 21.56 0.05
C ASP A 97 -20.12 21.44 1.50
N LEU A 98 -19.23 22.33 1.97
CA LEU A 98 -18.88 22.43 3.38
C LEU A 98 -20.12 22.66 4.25
N HIS A 99 -20.93 23.67 3.90
CA HIS A 99 -22.07 24.08 4.72
C HIS A 99 -23.22 23.07 4.68
N TYR A 100 -23.52 22.50 3.50
CA TYR A 100 -24.71 21.65 3.31
C TYR A 100 -24.44 20.15 3.38
N ARG A 101 -23.19 19.69 3.18
CA ARG A 101 -22.85 18.25 3.22
C ARG A 101 -22.00 17.88 4.42
N LEU A 102 -20.89 18.60 4.64
CA LEU A 102 -19.91 18.21 5.66
C LEU A 102 -20.24 18.73 7.07
N ARG A 103 -20.82 19.93 7.19
CA ARG A 103 -21.17 20.53 8.49
C ARG A 103 -22.27 19.75 9.24
N PRO A 104 -23.38 19.31 8.64
CA PRO A 104 -24.43 18.59 9.37
C PRO A 104 -23.94 17.34 10.12
N PRO A 105 -23.16 16.41 9.52
CA PRO A 105 -22.64 15.27 10.25
C PRO A 105 -21.62 15.68 11.31
N LEU A 106 -20.74 16.66 11.06
CA LEU A 106 -19.79 17.16 12.06
C LEU A 106 -20.49 17.76 13.29
N ARG A 107 -21.55 18.55 13.07
CA ARG A 107 -22.35 19.14 14.15
C ARG A 107 -23.07 18.07 14.96
N ARG A 108 -23.63 17.04 14.31
CA ARG A 108 -24.25 15.90 14.99
C ARG A 108 -23.24 15.16 15.87
N ILE A 109 -22.06 14.84 15.34
CA ILE A 109 -20.97 14.19 16.08
C ILE A 109 -20.54 15.04 17.27
N ALA A 110 -20.35 16.35 17.09
CA ALA A 110 -19.99 17.26 18.17
C ALA A 110 -21.03 17.28 19.30
N GLY A 111 -22.32 17.35 18.96
CA GLY A 111 -23.40 17.29 19.95
C GLY A 111 -23.47 15.96 20.69
N GLU A 112 -23.36 14.84 19.97
CA GLU A 112 -23.33 13.50 20.57
C GLU A 112 -22.14 13.31 21.51
N LEU A 113 -20.95 13.75 21.11
CA LEU A 113 -19.73 13.63 21.93
C LEU A 113 -19.76 14.53 23.15
N LEU A 114 -20.18 15.79 23.01
CA LEU A 114 -20.31 16.71 24.14
C LEU A 114 -21.33 16.21 25.17
N ALA A 115 -22.49 15.74 24.71
CA ALA A 115 -23.52 15.20 25.59
C ALA A 115 -23.03 13.92 26.29
N ALA A 116 -22.44 12.98 25.54
CA ALA A 116 -22.04 11.68 26.08
C ALA A 116 -20.80 11.74 26.98
N ARG A 117 -19.81 12.59 26.66
CA ARG A 117 -18.52 12.61 27.38
C ARG A 117 -18.40 13.74 28.39
N ARG A 118 -19.09 14.86 28.18
CA ARG A 118 -18.99 16.06 29.03
C ARG A 118 -20.32 16.49 29.66
N GLY A 119 -21.45 15.90 29.25
CA GLY A 119 -22.77 16.32 29.72
C GLY A 119 -23.15 17.73 29.27
N ILE A 120 -22.52 18.25 28.22
CA ILE A 120 -22.76 19.59 27.68
C ILE A 120 -23.71 19.48 26.50
N ASP A 121 -24.78 20.28 26.50
CA ASP A 121 -25.62 20.45 25.32
C ASP A 121 -25.03 21.51 24.38
N LEU A 122 -24.88 21.16 23.10
CA LEU A 122 -24.21 22.00 22.10
C LEU A 122 -24.92 23.35 21.90
N ASP A 123 -26.25 23.36 21.97
CA ASP A 123 -27.06 24.57 21.75
C ASP A 123 -27.54 25.20 23.06
N GLY A 124 -27.84 24.38 24.08
CA GLY A 124 -28.27 24.86 25.39
C GLY A 124 -27.16 25.45 26.26
N SER A 125 -25.89 25.20 25.94
CA SER A 125 -24.74 25.73 26.69
C SER A 125 -23.58 26.14 25.77
N PRO A 126 -23.77 27.19 24.93
CA PRO A 126 -22.83 27.53 23.85
C PRO A 126 -21.44 27.95 24.34
N GLU A 127 -21.36 28.61 25.50
CA GLU A 127 -20.07 29.02 26.10
C GLU A 127 -19.26 27.79 26.54
N ALA A 128 -19.88 26.88 27.30
CA ALA A 128 -19.24 25.63 27.73
C ALA A 128 -18.88 24.72 26.53
N ALA A 129 -19.73 24.67 25.51
CA ALA A 129 -19.47 23.93 24.29
C ALA A 129 -18.27 24.52 23.51
N ARG A 130 -18.19 25.84 23.40
CA ARG A 130 -17.06 26.53 22.78
C ARG A 130 -15.76 26.27 23.53
N ASP A 131 -15.77 26.34 24.85
CA ASP A 131 -14.58 26.07 25.67
C ASP A 131 -14.08 24.63 25.51
N ALA A 132 -15.01 23.67 25.41
CA ALA A 132 -14.68 22.26 25.22
C ALA A 132 -14.19 21.92 23.80
N LEU A 133 -14.77 22.56 22.77
CA LEU A 133 -14.48 22.30 21.35
C LEU A 133 -13.33 23.16 20.80
N GLY A 134 -13.01 24.29 21.44
CA GLY A 134 -12.13 25.33 20.90
C GLY A 134 -12.78 26.15 19.77
N ASP A 135 -12.21 27.34 19.53
CA ASP A 135 -12.77 28.34 18.61
C ASP A 135 -12.94 27.84 17.17
N GLU A 136 -11.95 27.12 16.63
CA GLU A 136 -11.97 26.67 15.23
C GLU A 136 -13.09 25.65 14.98
N THR A 137 -13.27 24.68 15.89
CA THR A 137 -14.34 23.69 15.82
C THR A 137 -15.70 24.32 16.08
N TRP A 138 -15.80 25.19 17.10
CA TRP A 138 -17.03 25.89 17.45
C TRP A 138 -17.57 26.72 16.29
N GLU A 139 -16.73 27.49 15.61
CA GLU A 139 -17.12 28.29 14.45
C GLU A 139 -17.74 27.46 13.33
N LEU A 140 -17.38 26.18 13.21
CA LEU A 140 -17.96 25.26 12.23
C LEU A 140 -19.31 24.68 12.67
N VAL A 141 -19.44 24.31 13.93
CA VAL A 141 -20.62 23.58 14.44
C VAL A 141 -21.69 24.46 15.08
N ARG A 142 -21.42 25.74 15.38
CA ARG A 142 -22.40 26.68 15.96
C ARG A 142 -23.69 26.77 15.15
N ALA A 143 -24.83 26.86 15.82
CA ALA A 143 -26.15 26.80 15.17
C ALA A 143 -26.40 27.96 14.20
N ASP A 144 -25.95 29.15 14.57
CA ASP A 144 -26.15 30.45 13.93
C ASP A 144 -25.22 30.73 12.74
N ARG A 145 -24.41 29.76 12.32
CA ARG A 145 -23.51 29.94 11.16
C ARG A 145 -24.31 30.22 9.89
N GLU A 146 -24.13 31.41 9.32
CA GLU A 146 -24.78 31.80 8.07
C GLU A 146 -24.34 30.93 6.86
N PRO A 147 -25.20 30.76 5.85
CA PRO A 147 -24.83 30.17 4.57
C PRO A 147 -23.70 30.96 3.88
N PRO A 148 -22.85 30.28 3.08
CA PRO A 148 -21.75 30.95 2.38
C PRO A 148 -22.27 31.95 1.34
N ARG A 149 -21.76 33.19 1.38
CA ARG A 149 -22.10 34.25 0.40
C ARG A 149 -21.68 33.88 -1.02
N ASN A 150 -20.51 33.26 -1.16
CA ASN A 150 -20.03 32.70 -2.42
C ASN A 150 -20.07 31.17 -2.37
N ARG A 151 -21.00 30.56 -3.11
CA ARG A 151 -21.18 29.10 -3.16
C ARG A 151 -19.96 28.37 -3.71
N TYR A 152 -19.24 29.00 -4.65
CA TYR A 152 -18.03 28.47 -5.27
C TYR A 152 -16.75 28.94 -4.56
N GLY A 153 -16.87 29.57 -3.39
CA GLY A 153 -15.73 29.88 -2.54
C GLY A 153 -15.04 28.61 -2.07
N ALA A 154 -13.82 28.76 -1.54
CA ALA A 154 -13.04 27.63 -1.03
C ALA A 154 -13.79 26.90 0.11
N GLY A 155 -13.75 25.56 0.07
CA GLY A 155 -14.20 24.71 1.17
C GLY A 155 -13.21 24.69 2.32
N LEU A 156 -13.32 23.68 3.18
CA LEU A 156 -12.45 23.54 4.35
C LEU A 156 -11.09 22.96 3.93
N ALA A 157 -9.99 23.61 4.35
CA ALA A 157 -8.66 23.06 4.11
C ALA A 157 -8.44 21.77 4.91
N LEU A 158 -7.72 20.80 4.35
CA LEU A 158 -7.44 19.51 4.98
C LEU A 158 -6.80 19.65 6.37
N GLY A 159 -5.85 20.58 6.53
CA GLY A 159 -5.21 20.85 7.82
C GLY A 159 -6.17 21.36 8.89
N THR A 160 -7.16 22.18 8.51
CA THR A 160 -8.24 22.62 9.41
C THR A 160 -9.17 21.47 9.75
N LEU A 161 -9.57 20.66 8.76
CA LEU A 161 -10.40 19.48 9.02
C LEU A 161 -9.72 18.52 10.00
N HIS A 162 -8.41 18.30 9.85
CA HIS A 162 -7.65 17.46 10.77
C HIS A 162 -7.71 18.00 12.20
N ARG A 163 -7.48 19.30 12.42
CA ARG A 163 -7.56 19.92 13.75
C ARG A 163 -8.96 19.83 14.36
N VAL A 164 -10.00 20.05 13.56
CA VAL A 164 -11.40 19.89 13.99
C VAL A 164 -11.67 18.46 14.46
N VAL A 165 -11.26 17.47 13.67
CA VAL A 165 -11.45 16.05 14.03
C VAL A 165 -10.65 15.69 15.28
N THR A 166 -9.39 16.09 15.38
CA THR A 166 -8.56 15.86 16.58
C THR A 166 -9.17 16.50 17.82
N SER A 167 -9.75 17.69 17.69
CA SER A 167 -10.46 18.35 18.80
C SER A 167 -11.68 17.56 19.25
N LEU A 168 -12.46 17.00 18.31
CA LEU A 168 -13.62 16.16 18.63
C LEU A 168 -13.19 14.84 19.29
N GLU A 169 -12.10 14.24 18.83
CA GLU A 169 -11.56 13.00 19.40
C GLU A 169 -11.05 13.18 20.84
N ALA A 170 -10.58 14.37 21.18
CA ALA A 170 -10.06 14.74 22.50
C ALA A 170 -11.14 15.10 23.55
N LEU A 171 -12.41 15.22 23.15
CA LEU A 171 -13.54 15.41 24.07
C LEU A 171 -13.66 14.24 25.04
#